data_AF-A0A0C7Q8N8-F1
#
_entry.id   AF-A0A0C7Q8N8-F1
#
_cell.length_a   1.000
_cell.length_b   1.000
_cell.length_c   1.000
_cell.angle_alpha   90.00
_cell.angle_beta   90.00
_cell.angle_gamma   90.00
#
_symmetry.space_group_name_H-M   'P 1'
#
loop_
_entity.id
_entity.type
_entity.pdbx_description
1 polymer ?
#
loop_
_entity_poly.entity_id
_entity_poly.type
_entity_poly.pdbx_seq_one_letter_code
_entity_poly.pdbx_strand_id
1 'polypeptide(L)'
;MKVTNDSKVAFNNIYKMEKVKDHNNYKNQNNSDRLEISELGKYLSKVNSKEDVMDMEKVNRLKKQIESGTYKIDSRALAKKIIEKL
;
A
#
# COMPACT_ATOMS: atom_id res chain seq x y z
N MET A 1 -16.45 8.85 -69.46
CA MET A 1 -16.86 9.42 -68.16
C MET A 1 -18.20 8.83 -67.74
N LYS A 2 -18.20 8.01 -66.69
CA LYS A 2 -19.33 7.72 -65.78
C LYS A 2 -18.70 7.26 -64.47
N VAL A 3 -19.02 7.92 -63.36
CA VAL A 3 -18.44 7.69 -62.03
C VAL A 3 -19.22 6.57 -61.34
N THR A 4 -18.54 5.54 -60.84
CA THR A 4 -19.15 4.42 -60.10
C THR A 4 -19.16 4.73 -58.60
N ASN A 5 -20.34 4.93 -58.02
CA ASN A 5 -20.53 4.94 -56.57
C ASN A 5 -20.92 3.52 -56.12
N ASP A 6 -20.09 2.92 -55.26
CA ASP A 6 -20.52 2.24 -54.02
C ASP A 6 -19.33 1.49 -53.41
N SER A 7 -18.36 2.23 -52.85
CA SER A 7 -17.46 1.67 -51.84
C SER A 7 -18.20 1.60 -50.51
N LYS A 8 -19.14 0.65 -50.43
CA LYS A 8 -19.77 0.23 -49.18
C LYS A 8 -18.67 -0.38 -48.30
N VAL A 9 -18.12 0.49 -47.47
CA VAL A 9 -17.55 0.31 -46.13
C VAL A 9 -17.16 -1.13 -45.77
N ALA A 10 -15.89 -1.29 -45.45
CA ALA A 10 -15.22 -2.50 -44.98
C ALA A 10 -15.92 -3.19 -43.79
N PHE A 11 -16.91 -4.04 -44.05
CA PHE A 11 -17.53 -4.90 -43.02
C PHE A 11 -16.89 -6.29 -42.90
N ASN A 12 -15.86 -6.61 -43.69
CA ASN A 12 -15.30 -7.97 -43.77
C ASN A 12 -14.03 -8.20 -42.94
N ASN A 13 -13.85 -7.53 -41.80
CA ASN A 13 -12.68 -7.78 -40.94
C ASN A 13 -12.95 -7.76 -39.43
N ILE A 14 -14.20 -7.97 -39.00
CA ILE A 14 -14.52 -8.11 -37.56
C ILE A 14 -14.07 -9.49 -37.03
N TYR A 15 -14.16 -10.54 -37.85
CA TYR A 15 -13.86 -11.92 -37.44
C TYR A 15 -12.36 -12.27 -37.38
N LYS A 16 -11.45 -11.38 -37.78
CA LYS A 16 -9.99 -11.65 -37.73
C LYS A 16 -9.31 -11.17 -36.44
N MET A 17 -10.04 -10.50 -35.54
CA MET A 17 -9.49 -9.98 -34.29
C MET A 17 -9.58 -10.94 -33.09
N GLU A 18 -10.23 -12.10 -33.22
CA GLU A 18 -10.35 -13.09 -32.11
C GLU A 18 -9.06 -13.90 -31.83
N LYS A 19 -7.98 -13.71 -32.60
CA LYS A 19 -6.70 -14.38 -32.34
C LYS A 19 -5.65 -13.49 -31.68
N VAL A 20 -6.02 -12.32 -31.18
CA VAL A 20 -5.15 -11.51 -30.33
C VAL A 20 -5.25 -12.04 -28.89
N LYS A 21 -4.57 -13.16 -28.67
CA LYS A 21 -3.93 -13.58 -27.41
C LYS A 21 -4.59 -13.02 -26.14
N ASP A 22 -5.66 -13.67 -25.71
CA ASP A 22 -6.06 -13.58 -24.31
C ASP A 22 -4.90 -14.05 -23.45
N HIS A 23 -4.30 -13.04 -22.81
CA HIS A 23 -3.33 -13.16 -21.75
C HIS A 23 -3.97 -13.85 -20.57
N ASN A 24 -3.97 -15.18 -20.57
CA ASN A 24 -4.06 -15.92 -19.32
C ASN A 24 -2.66 -16.42 -19.01
N ASN A 25 -1.91 -15.55 -18.32
CA ASN A 25 -0.83 -15.98 -17.45
C ASN A 25 -1.47 -16.92 -16.41
N TYR A 26 -1.66 -18.20 -16.77
CA TYR A 26 -1.86 -19.25 -15.79
C TYR A 26 -0.55 -19.39 -15.04
N LYS A 27 -0.35 -18.49 -14.09
CA LYS A 27 0.64 -18.62 -13.03
C LYS A 27 0.34 -19.98 -12.44
N ASN A 28 1.23 -20.96 -12.65
CA ASN A 28 1.19 -22.24 -11.97
C ASN A 28 1.03 -21.94 -10.48
N GLN A 29 -0.21 -22.00 -9.99
CA GLN A 29 -0.47 -21.84 -8.58
C GLN A 29 -0.07 -23.17 -7.99
N ASN A 30 1.19 -23.26 -7.58
CA ASN A 30 1.59 -24.25 -6.61
C ASN A 30 0.62 -24.09 -5.44
N ASN A 31 -0.26 -25.07 -5.28
CA ASN A 31 -1.22 -25.18 -4.19
C ASN A 31 -0.46 -25.51 -2.91
N SER A 32 0.39 -24.59 -2.48
CA SER A 32 0.97 -24.56 -1.15
C SER A 32 0.04 -23.73 -0.27
N ASP A 33 -0.17 -24.16 0.97
CA ASP A 33 -0.88 -23.36 1.95
C ASP A 33 -0.26 -21.95 2.03
N ARG A 34 -1.11 -20.91 1.96
CA ARG A 34 -0.71 -19.51 2.07
C ARG A 34 -1.45 -18.83 3.20
N LEU A 35 -0.72 -18.13 4.04
CA LEU A 35 -1.27 -17.22 5.03
C LEU A 35 -1.20 -15.80 4.45
N GLU A 36 -2.35 -15.20 4.15
CA GLU A 36 -2.43 -13.83 3.65
C GLU A 36 -3.16 -12.92 4.66
N ILE A 37 -2.71 -11.66 4.73
CA ILE A 37 -3.42 -10.62 5.50
C ILE A 37 -4.64 -10.19 4.69
N SER A 38 -5.79 -10.06 5.35
CA SER A 38 -7.02 -9.57 4.73
C SER A 38 -6.81 -8.19 4.09
N GLU A 39 -7.58 -7.87 3.05
CA GLU A 39 -7.50 -6.56 2.39
C GLU A 39 -7.72 -5.41 3.37
N LEU A 40 -8.64 -5.59 4.32
CA LEU A 40 -8.87 -4.67 5.43
C LEU A 40 -7.64 -4.54 6.33
N GLY A 41 -6.99 -5.66 6.68
CA GLY A 41 -5.76 -5.64 7.47
C GLY A 41 -4.61 -4.92 6.75
N LYS A 42 -4.50 -5.10 5.42
CA LYS A 42 -3.52 -4.35 4.59
C LYS A 42 -3.80 -2.86 4.61
N TYR A 43 -5.07 -2.46 4.48
CA TYR A 43 -5.49 -1.05 4.53
C TYR A 43 -5.18 -0.40 5.88
N LEU A 44 -5.61 -1.03 6.98
CA LEU A 44 -5.40 -0.51 8.33
C LEU A 44 -3.91 -0.43 8.70
N SER A 45 -3.12 -1.43 8.31
CA SER A 45 -1.67 -1.40 8.50
C SER A 45 -1.04 -0.20 7.79
N LYS A 46 -1.42 0.08 6.54
CA LYS A 46 -0.92 1.24 5.78
C LYS A 46 -1.30 2.57 6.43
N VAL A 47 -2.48 2.67 7.05
CA VAL A 47 -2.92 3.86 7.78
C VAL A 47 -2.09 4.07 9.06
N ASN A 48 -1.74 3.00 9.77
CA ASN A 48 -0.83 3.03 10.93
C ASN A 48 0.65 3.14 10.56
N SER A 49 1.01 2.89 9.30
CA SER A 49 2.38 3.00 8.77
C SER A 49 2.72 4.42 8.32
N LYS A 50 1.84 5.41 8.54
CA LYS A 50 2.27 6.81 8.47
C LYS A 50 3.34 6.95 9.53
N GLU A 51 4.60 6.99 9.09
CA GLU A 51 5.75 7.24 9.94
C GLU A 51 5.35 8.31 10.95
N ASP A 52 5.27 7.94 12.23
CA ASP A 52 5.07 8.91 13.30
C ASP A 52 6.16 9.96 13.08
N VAL A 53 5.77 11.13 12.56
CA VAL A 53 6.70 12.20 12.25
C VAL A 53 7.39 12.52 13.56
N MET A 54 8.61 12.02 13.70
CA MET A 54 9.29 12.06 14.97
C MET A 54 9.54 13.52 15.27
N ASP A 55 8.95 14.00 16.37
CA ASP A 55 9.13 15.38 16.80
C ASP A 55 10.58 15.58 17.28
N MET A 56 11.44 16.00 16.34
CA MET A 56 12.86 16.23 16.57
C MET A 56 13.11 17.35 17.60
N GLU A 57 12.19 18.31 17.72
CA GLU A 57 12.29 19.37 18.73
C GLU A 57 12.13 18.79 20.14
N LYS A 58 11.10 17.95 20.33
CA LYS A 58 10.89 17.23 21.59
C LYS A 58 12.08 16.36 21.95
N VAL A 59 12.65 15.63 20.98
CA VAL A 59 13.83 14.79 21.19
C VAL A 59 15.02 15.63 21.67
N ASN A 60 15.31 16.74 20.99
CA ASN A 60 16.43 17.61 21.33
C ASN A 60 16.25 18.28 22.71
N ARG A 61 15.02 18.66 23.08
CA ARG A 61 14.71 19.18 24.41
C ARG A 61 14.99 18.15 25.50
N LEU A 62 14.57 16.90 25.30
CA LEU A 62 14.81 15.81 26.25
C LEU A 62 16.31 15.52 26.41
N LYS A 63 17.06 15.48 25.30
CA LYS A 63 18.53 15.31 25.34
C LYS A 63 19.21 16.38 26.21
N LYS A 64 18.88 17.66 25.99
CA LYS A 64 19.42 18.78 26.79
C LYS A 64 19.08 18.65 28.28
N GLN A 65 17.87 18.20 28.62
CA GLN A 65 17.47 17.99 30.03
C GLN A 65 18.25 16.85 30.69
N ILE A 66 18.54 15.79 29.94
CA ILE A 66 19.35 14.66 30.42
C ILE A 66 20.81 15.11 30.62
N GLU A 67 21.40 15.79 29.62
CA GLU A 67 22.78 16.31 29.70
C GLU A 67 22.97 17.28 30.86
N SER A 68 21.99 18.15 31.12
CA SER A 68 22.00 19.09 32.25
C SER A 68 21.64 18.47 33.60
N GLY A 69 21.28 17.18 33.65
CA GLY A 69 20.84 16.50 34.87
C GLY A 69 19.50 17.01 35.44
N THR A 70 18.74 17.80 34.67
CA THR A 70 17.45 18.36 35.10
C THR A 70 16.26 17.47 34.75
N TYR A 71 16.49 16.38 34.02
CA TYR A 71 15.47 15.41 33.67
C TYR A 71 15.01 14.61 34.89
N LYS A 72 13.72 14.75 35.27
CA LYS A 72 13.11 14.01 36.38
C LYS A 72 12.25 12.87 35.86
N ILE A 73 12.47 11.67 36.41
CA ILE A 73 11.71 10.47 36.08
C ILE A 73 10.52 10.38 37.04
N ASP A 74 9.30 10.31 36.48
CA ASP A 74 8.10 9.98 37.24
C ASP A 74 7.81 8.47 37.11
N SER A 75 8.08 7.72 38.18
CA SER A 75 7.89 6.27 38.23
C SER A 75 6.43 5.86 38.06
N ARG A 76 5.47 6.68 38.51
CA ARG A 76 4.04 6.37 38.39
C ARG A 76 3.57 6.57 36.96
N ALA A 77 4.00 7.65 36.31
CA ALA A 77 3.73 7.88 34.89
C ALA A 77 4.35 6.79 34.00
N LEU A 78 5.58 6.35 34.32
CA LEU A 78 6.24 5.25 33.63
C LEU A 78 5.45 3.94 33.74
N ALA A 79 5.10 3.54 34.97
CA ALA A 79 4.33 2.31 35.20
C ALA A 79 2.97 2.33 34.48
N LYS A 80 2.26 3.46 34.53
CA LYS A 80 1.00 3.64 33.80
C LYS A 80 1.17 3.41 32.30
N LYS A 81 2.21 3.97 31.70
CA LYS A 81 2.48 3.81 30.25
C LYS A 81 2.86 2.39 29.85
N ILE A 82 3.54 1.66 30.74
CA ILE A 82 3.84 0.23 30.52
C ILE A 82 2.55 -0.57 30.49
N ILE A 83 1.65 -0.33 31.44
CA ILE A 83 0.34 -1.02 31.52
C ILE A 83 -0.56 -0.66 30.34
N GLU A 84 -0.60 0.61 29.91
CA GLU A 84 -1.41 1.04 28.75
C GLU A 84 -0.99 0.38 27.42
N LYS A 85 0.24 -0.14 27.34
CA LYS A 85 0.81 -0.73 26.11
C LYS A 85 0.88 -2.26 26.16
N LEU A 86 0.61 -2.86 27.32
CA LEU A 86 0.42 -4.31 27.49
C LEU A 86 -0.97 -4.70 26.95
#